data_AF-A0A142X5E9-F1
#
_entry.id   AF-A0A142X5E9-F1
#
_cell.length_a   1.000
_cell.length_b   1.000
_cell.length_c   1.000
_cell.angle_alpha   90.00
_cell.angle_beta   90.00
_cell.angle_gamma   90.00
#
_symmetry.space_group_name_H-M   'P 1'
#
loop_
_entity.id
_entity.type
_entity.pdbx_description
1 polymer ?
#
loop_
_entity_poly.entity_id
_entity_poly.type
_entity_poly.pdbx_seq_one_letter_code
_entity_poly.pdbx_strand_id
1 'polypeptide(L)'
;MFAFDPSRLLIAVAAGSGQVTRVAIEAGADLLLVLNAGRYRTLGAGSLASFLPYGNANQQTLELLGDILPRAKEVPVVAGVFGSDPEIVLDEHLDRLRGLGVSGVTNWPSLGFIDGRFRLALEEDGITPESEVEMLAAARAKGLATIAFVHTEEDAARFAPVSDGMILNIGLTHEIDSRQDHRDQIQTGISRLTAMRSAARRINPAVFCLMFGGIVTTAQDFESVLIRCDIDGFAGGSVFERLPVQPAIESTIRQFRYVTRLAAHSPESTGDGPLIGETPVMRELRRRITRIAPFDVNVCIEGETGTGKELVAAEIHRQSSRREAPFITLNCGTMTDSLLESELFGYEKGAFTGADRRHIGKFELADGGTLFLDEVADLTPRAQVALLRAIQQGEVLRIGSEKPIHVDVRIVTATHYDLRRQVDEGLFRADLYFRLNQMPLRVPRLVERLDDLDRLVKAILARLEPRIGRRLSGITAPFERRLRAYDWPGNVRELEFVLCRAAILEEGSLLKGTAVDLRTTEPVAPLPPRGRPAPAGSDRDRAEEAIRRAKGNKSQAAAELGVSRKTLYAWLRRE
;
A
#
# COMPACT_ATOMS: atom_id res chain seq x y z
N MET A 1 6.81 -30.72 -8.70
CA MET A 1 5.76 -29.68 -8.79
C MET A 1 5.20 -29.48 -7.40
N PHE A 2 5.34 -28.30 -6.83
CA PHE A 2 4.83 -28.03 -5.48
C PHE A 2 3.30 -28.13 -5.48
N ALA A 3 2.75 -28.98 -4.61
CA ALA A 3 1.29 -29.07 -4.43
C ALA A 3 0.88 -27.97 -3.45
N PHE A 4 0.49 -26.81 -3.98
CA PHE A 4 0.03 -25.69 -3.16
C PHE A 4 -1.49 -25.61 -3.14
N ASP A 5 -2.04 -25.34 -1.97
CA ASP A 5 -3.44 -24.97 -1.82
C ASP A 5 -3.60 -23.50 -2.24
N PRO A 6 -4.26 -23.21 -3.38
CA PRO A 6 -4.42 -21.86 -3.86
C PRO A 6 -5.33 -21.02 -2.96
N SER A 7 -5.89 -21.53 -1.86
CA SER A 7 -6.67 -20.75 -0.89
C SER A 7 -5.83 -20.14 0.24
N ARG A 8 -4.55 -20.50 0.36
CA ARG A 8 -3.64 -20.07 1.43
C ARG A 8 -2.45 -19.27 0.88
N LEU A 9 -2.00 -18.26 1.63
CA LEU A 9 -0.78 -17.52 1.31
C LEU A 9 0.47 -18.37 1.56
N LEU A 10 1.39 -18.34 0.61
CA LEU A 10 2.70 -18.98 0.69
C LEU A 10 3.68 -18.08 1.45
N ILE A 11 4.33 -18.64 2.47
CA ILE A 11 5.40 -17.94 3.19
C ILE A 11 6.74 -18.61 2.89
N ALA A 12 7.58 -17.92 2.11
CA ALA A 12 8.93 -18.33 1.81
C ALA A 12 9.94 -17.58 2.70
N VAL A 13 10.81 -18.33 3.39
CA VAL A 13 11.80 -17.76 4.30
C VAL A 13 13.20 -18.01 3.75
N ALA A 14 13.94 -16.93 3.50
CA ALA A 14 15.34 -17.00 3.11
C ALA A 14 16.21 -17.26 4.34
N ALA A 15 16.48 -18.53 4.62
CA ALA A 15 17.18 -18.97 5.83
C ALA A 15 18.71 -18.88 5.67
N GLY A 16 19.37 -18.22 6.62
CA GLY A 16 20.83 -18.09 6.71
C GLY A 16 21.51 -19.04 7.69
N SER A 17 20.75 -19.88 8.41
CA SER A 17 21.29 -20.91 9.30
C SER A 17 20.28 -22.03 9.58
N GLY A 18 20.77 -23.15 10.11
CA GLY A 18 19.95 -24.23 10.62
C GLY A 18 19.04 -23.81 11.78
N GLN A 19 19.45 -22.83 12.60
CA GLN A 19 18.60 -22.29 13.67
C GLN A 19 17.40 -21.53 13.10
N VAL A 20 17.61 -20.65 12.12
CA VAL A 20 16.51 -19.92 11.45
C VAL A 20 15.59 -20.92 10.75
N THR A 21 16.15 -21.93 10.11
CA THR A 21 15.39 -23.01 9.46
C THR A 21 14.43 -23.66 10.44
N ARG A 22 14.91 -24.09 11.62
CA ARG A 22 14.04 -24.72 12.64
C ARG A 22 12.91 -23.79 13.07
N VAL A 23 13.21 -22.53 13.38
CA VAL A 23 12.21 -21.55 13.84
C VAL A 23 11.19 -21.24 12.74
N ALA A 24 11.64 -21.11 11.49
CA ALA A 24 10.77 -20.87 10.34
C ALA A 24 9.77 -22.02 10.13
N ILE A 25 10.23 -23.27 10.26
CA ILE A 25 9.38 -24.46 10.15
C ILE A 25 8.39 -24.54 11.32
N GLU A 26 8.84 -24.28 12.55
CA GLU A 26 7.96 -24.27 13.73
C GLU A 26 6.88 -23.16 13.64
N ALA A 27 7.20 -22.03 13.02
CA ALA A 27 6.24 -20.98 12.71
C ALA A 27 5.37 -21.30 11.45
N GLY A 28 5.78 -22.30 10.67
CA GLY A 28 5.06 -22.85 9.54
C GLY A 28 5.29 -22.15 8.21
N ALA A 29 6.56 -21.87 7.90
CA ALA A 29 7.01 -21.54 6.55
C ALA A 29 6.68 -22.68 5.56
N ASP A 30 6.27 -22.29 4.35
CA ASP A 30 5.88 -23.22 3.27
C ASP A 30 7.05 -23.53 2.33
N LEU A 31 8.06 -22.65 2.30
CA LEU A 31 9.25 -22.78 1.46
C LEU A 31 10.48 -22.20 2.16
N LEU A 32 11.63 -22.85 2.00
CA LEU A 32 12.92 -22.34 2.44
C LEU A 32 13.76 -21.91 1.23
N LEU A 33 14.19 -20.65 1.21
CA LEU A 33 15.14 -20.13 0.22
C LEU A 33 16.54 -20.16 0.82
N VAL A 34 17.49 -20.78 0.14
CA VAL A 34 18.88 -20.86 0.58
C VAL A 34 19.72 -20.05 -0.37
N LEU A 35 20.10 -18.86 0.08
CA LEU A 35 20.83 -17.87 -0.69
C LEU A 35 22.12 -17.54 0.06
N ASN A 36 23.22 -17.29 -0.64
CA ASN A 36 24.46 -16.86 -0.02
C ASN A 36 24.29 -15.59 0.85
N ALA A 37 23.32 -14.72 0.52
CA ALA A 37 22.89 -13.58 1.34
C ALA A 37 22.45 -13.95 2.77
N GLY A 38 22.02 -15.18 3.03
CA GLY A 38 21.73 -15.67 4.38
C GLY A 38 22.97 -15.71 5.27
N ARG A 39 24.13 -16.08 4.72
CA ARG A 39 25.41 -16.15 5.45
C ARG A 39 25.84 -14.79 5.98
N TYR A 40 25.62 -13.73 5.22
CA TYR A 40 26.01 -12.39 5.64
C TYR A 40 25.06 -11.83 6.70
N ARG A 41 23.76 -12.14 6.61
CA ARG A 41 22.76 -11.76 7.61
C ARG A 41 23.05 -12.36 8.98
N THR A 42 23.49 -13.63 9.03
CA THR A 42 23.89 -14.26 10.31
C THR A 42 25.15 -13.66 10.90
N LEU A 43 26.01 -13.04 10.08
CA LEU A 43 27.18 -12.28 10.52
C LEU A 43 26.85 -10.81 10.88
N GLY A 44 25.58 -10.41 10.83
CA GLY A 44 25.15 -9.04 11.14
C GLY A 44 25.31 -8.04 10.00
N ALA A 45 25.66 -8.49 8.80
CA ALA A 45 25.72 -7.66 7.61
C ALA A 45 24.41 -7.72 6.81
N GLY A 46 24.09 -6.64 6.09
CA GLY A 46 22.94 -6.64 5.17
C GLY A 46 23.13 -7.59 3.98
N SER A 47 22.04 -7.97 3.32
CA SER A 47 22.08 -8.86 2.15
C SER A 47 22.96 -8.35 1.00
N LEU A 48 23.18 -7.02 0.91
CA LEU A 48 24.08 -6.41 -0.07
C LEU A 48 25.53 -6.92 0.02
N ALA A 49 25.97 -7.41 1.19
CA ALA A 49 27.30 -7.97 1.35
C ALA A 49 27.53 -9.24 0.51
N SER A 50 26.47 -9.90 0.05
CA SER A 50 26.57 -11.10 -0.81
C SER A 50 27.03 -10.84 -2.25
N PHE A 51 27.17 -9.56 -2.60
CA PHE A 51 27.61 -9.08 -3.91
C PHE A 51 29.08 -8.67 -3.92
N LEU A 52 29.68 -8.58 -2.73
CA LEU A 52 31.08 -8.24 -2.60
C LEU A 52 31.92 -9.49 -2.88
N PRO A 53 33.14 -9.33 -3.41
CA PRO A 53 34.00 -10.43 -3.85
C PRO A 53 34.66 -11.15 -2.67
N TYR A 54 33.85 -11.59 -1.70
CA TYR A 54 34.27 -12.35 -0.53
C TYR A 54 34.33 -13.86 -0.79
N GLY A 55 33.85 -14.32 -1.93
CA GLY A 55 33.92 -15.71 -2.37
C GLY A 55 32.86 -16.06 -3.41
N ASN A 56 32.92 -17.29 -3.93
CA ASN A 56 31.99 -17.80 -4.94
C ASN A 56 30.58 -18.00 -4.34
N ALA A 57 29.54 -17.43 -4.97
CA ALA A 57 28.17 -17.46 -4.47
C ALA A 57 27.53 -18.86 -4.47
N ASN A 58 27.80 -19.68 -5.49
CA ASN A 58 27.31 -21.05 -5.59
C ASN A 58 27.94 -21.93 -4.52
N GLN A 59 29.24 -21.79 -4.29
CA GLN A 59 29.95 -22.51 -3.22
C GLN A 59 29.44 -22.12 -1.83
N GLN A 60 29.22 -20.83 -1.57
CA GLN A 60 28.63 -20.35 -0.33
C GLN A 60 27.21 -20.91 -0.10
N THR A 61 26.42 -21.04 -1.18
CA THR A 61 25.08 -21.65 -1.12
C THR A 61 25.15 -23.14 -0.79
N LEU A 62 26.08 -23.88 -1.41
CA LEU A 62 26.32 -25.30 -1.12
C LEU A 62 26.75 -25.53 0.34
N GLU A 63 27.63 -24.69 0.88
CA GLU A 63 28.03 -24.74 2.29
C GLU A 63 26.83 -24.55 3.22
N LEU A 64 25.98 -23.57 2.91
CA LEU A 64 24.81 -23.25 3.70
C LEU A 64 23.74 -24.36 3.64
N LEU A 65 23.57 -25.01 2.48
CA LEU A 65 22.67 -26.15 2.30
C LEU A 65 23.03 -27.31 3.25
N GLY A 66 24.31 -27.53 3.54
CA GLY A 66 24.76 -28.56 4.48
C GLY A 66 24.22 -28.39 5.90
N ASP A 67 23.95 -27.15 6.33
CA ASP A 67 23.34 -26.86 7.64
C ASP A 67 21.80 -26.83 7.59
N ILE A 68 21.22 -26.48 6.44
CA ILE A 68 19.76 -26.28 6.30
C ILE A 68 19.03 -27.58 5.98
N LEU A 69 19.50 -28.36 5.00
CA LEU A 69 18.81 -29.57 4.53
C LEU A 69 18.52 -30.59 5.65
N PRO A 70 19.45 -30.89 6.59
CA PRO A 70 19.16 -31.83 7.68
C PRO A 70 18.03 -31.37 8.61
N ARG A 71 17.69 -30.07 8.60
CA ARG A 71 16.69 -29.46 9.48
C ARG A 71 15.41 -29.06 8.74
N ALA A 72 15.40 -29.11 7.41
CA ALA A 72 14.28 -28.72 6.55
C ALA A 72 13.04 -29.62 6.73
N LYS A 73 13.21 -30.86 7.21
CA LYS A 73 12.14 -31.86 7.34
C LYS A 73 11.42 -32.05 5.99
N GLU A 74 10.11 -31.82 5.95
CA GLU A 74 9.26 -31.93 4.76
C GLU A 74 9.09 -30.60 4.00
N VAL A 75 9.63 -29.49 4.54
CA VAL A 75 9.50 -28.18 3.91
C VAL A 75 10.46 -28.11 2.72
N PRO A 76 9.97 -27.80 1.50
CA PRO A 76 10.80 -27.75 0.32
C PRO A 76 11.92 -26.71 0.44
N VAL A 77 13.07 -27.05 -0.11
CA VAL A 77 14.26 -26.18 -0.13
C VAL A 77 14.55 -25.76 -1.56
N VAL A 78 14.66 -24.45 -1.78
CA VAL A 78 15.03 -23.85 -3.07
C VAL A 78 16.38 -23.15 -2.94
N ALA A 79 17.34 -23.58 -3.76
CA ALA A 79 18.72 -23.07 -3.71
C ALA A 79 18.92 -21.90 -4.70
N GLY A 80 19.64 -20.87 -4.27
CA GLY A 80 20.12 -19.81 -5.16
C GLY A 80 21.23 -20.33 -6.07
N VAL A 81 21.13 -20.04 -7.36
CA VAL A 81 22.14 -20.43 -8.37
C VAL A 81 22.52 -19.21 -9.19
N PHE A 82 23.82 -18.94 -9.22
CA PHE A 82 24.43 -17.99 -10.14
C PHE A 82 24.76 -18.72 -11.45
N GLY A 83 23.90 -18.54 -12.46
CA GLY A 83 23.98 -19.29 -13.72
C GLY A 83 25.21 -18.96 -14.58
N SER A 84 25.80 -17.78 -14.39
CA SER A 84 26.98 -17.31 -15.15
C SER A 84 28.31 -17.58 -14.43
N ASP A 85 28.31 -18.43 -13.40
CA ASP A 85 29.52 -18.76 -12.66
C ASP A 85 30.52 -19.51 -13.55
N PRO A 86 31.69 -18.92 -13.86
CA PRO A 86 32.66 -19.53 -14.77
C PRO A 86 33.41 -20.72 -14.13
N GLU A 87 33.31 -20.90 -12.81
CA GLU A 87 34.02 -21.96 -12.09
C GLU A 87 33.24 -23.28 -12.05
N ILE A 88 31.99 -23.31 -12.54
CA ILE A 88 31.14 -24.51 -12.51
C ILE A 88 30.69 -24.95 -13.90
N VAL A 89 30.53 -26.26 -14.05
CA VAL A 89 29.72 -26.85 -15.12
C VAL A 89 28.28 -26.90 -14.61
N LEU A 90 27.40 -26.07 -15.20
CA LEU A 90 26.03 -25.88 -14.73
C LEU A 90 25.26 -27.19 -14.57
N ASP A 91 25.37 -28.10 -15.54
CA ASP A 91 24.67 -29.39 -15.54
C ASP A 91 25.06 -30.25 -14.32
N GLU A 92 26.37 -30.35 -14.04
CA GLU A 92 26.92 -31.08 -12.88
C GLU A 92 26.51 -30.41 -11.56
N HIS A 93 26.48 -29.08 -11.53
CA HIS A 93 26.04 -28.33 -10.35
C HIS A 93 24.56 -28.62 -10.03
N LEU A 94 23.69 -28.60 -11.04
CA LEU A 94 22.27 -28.92 -10.86
C LEU A 94 22.06 -30.39 -10.45
N ASP A 95 22.82 -31.33 -10.99
CA ASP A 95 22.78 -32.73 -10.57
C ASP A 95 23.23 -32.89 -9.12
N ARG A 96 24.25 -32.14 -8.69
CA ARG A 96 24.69 -32.09 -7.29
C ARG A 96 23.61 -31.55 -6.37
N LEU A 97 22.95 -30.44 -6.73
CA LEU A 97 21.83 -29.88 -5.95
C LEU A 97 20.68 -30.89 -5.82
N ARG A 98 20.30 -31.55 -6.91
CA ARG A 98 19.29 -32.61 -6.90
C ARG A 98 19.71 -33.77 -6.00
N GLY A 99 20.98 -34.20 -6.07
CA GLY A 99 21.53 -35.27 -5.24
C GLY A 99 21.54 -34.95 -3.74
N LEU A 100 21.62 -33.67 -3.37
CA LEU A 100 21.50 -33.20 -1.98
C LEU A 100 20.05 -33.18 -1.46
N GLY A 101 19.06 -33.38 -2.34
CA GLY A 101 17.63 -33.32 -1.97
C GLY A 101 17.02 -31.92 -2.06
N VAL A 102 17.65 -31.00 -2.78
CA VAL A 102 17.06 -29.68 -3.08
C VAL A 102 15.81 -29.86 -3.96
N SER A 103 14.73 -29.16 -3.62
CA SER A 103 13.43 -29.27 -4.30
C SER A 103 13.30 -28.36 -5.53
N GLY A 104 14.08 -27.28 -5.59
CA GLY A 104 14.09 -26.35 -6.71
C GLY A 104 15.23 -25.36 -6.68
N VAL A 105 15.29 -24.47 -7.67
CA VAL A 105 16.31 -23.43 -7.78
C VAL A 105 15.69 -22.06 -8.05
N THR A 106 16.43 -21.02 -7.69
CA THR A 106 16.14 -19.63 -8.02
C THR A 106 17.39 -18.98 -8.62
N ASN A 107 17.21 -18.11 -9.61
CA ASN A 107 18.29 -17.26 -10.11
C ASN A 107 18.73 -16.31 -9.00
N TRP A 108 20.03 -16.33 -8.71
CA TRP A 108 20.66 -15.42 -7.77
C TRP A 108 22.10 -15.13 -8.23
N PRO A 109 22.57 -13.86 -8.36
CA PRO A 109 21.87 -12.65 -8.00
C PRO A 109 21.78 -11.61 -9.13
N SER A 110 20.56 -11.30 -9.57
CA SER A 110 20.29 -9.94 -10.03
C SER A 110 20.04 -9.10 -8.76
N LEU A 111 20.91 -8.17 -8.40
CA LEU A 111 20.46 -6.98 -7.68
C LEU A 111 20.63 -5.84 -8.66
N GLY A 112 19.53 -5.42 -9.27
CA GLY A 112 19.44 -4.06 -9.74
C GLY A 112 19.84 -3.16 -8.56
N PHE A 113 20.93 -2.43 -8.71
CA PHE A 113 21.21 -1.33 -7.80
C PHE A 113 20.00 -0.39 -7.81
N ILE A 114 19.93 0.44 -6.78
CA ILE A 114 18.92 1.47 -6.54
C ILE A 114 18.52 2.24 -7.84
N ASP A 115 19.39 2.26 -8.86
CA ASP A 115 19.21 2.85 -10.19
C ASP A 115 19.54 1.95 -11.42
N GLY A 116 19.85 0.66 -11.25
CA GLY A 116 20.12 -0.29 -12.35
C GLY A 116 21.55 -0.30 -12.93
N ARG A 117 22.46 0.58 -12.50
CA ARG A 117 23.78 0.77 -13.16
C ARG A 117 24.70 -0.45 -13.14
N PHE A 118 24.81 -1.14 -11.99
CA PHE A 118 25.66 -2.34 -11.93
C PHE A 118 25.06 -3.51 -12.68
N ARG A 119 23.73 -3.58 -12.81
CA ARG A 119 23.10 -4.60 -13.66
C ARG A 119 23.52 -4.39 -15.11
N LEU A 120 23.46 -3.15 -15.59
CA LEU A 120 23.94 -2.81 -16.93
C LEU A 120 25.42 -3.18 -17.12
N ALA A 121 26.28 -2.89 -16.14
CA ALA A 121 27.69 -3.28 -16.20
C ALA A 121 27.90 -4.80 -16.26
N LEU A 122 27.13 -5.58 -15.49
CA LEU A 122 27.16 -7.05 -15.55
C LEU A 122 26.68 -7.57 -16.91
N GLU A 123 25.65 -6.96 -17.48
CA GLU A 123 25.15 -7.31 -18.82
C GLU A 123 26.17 -6.98 -19.92
N GLU A 124 26.88 -5.85 -19.82
CA GLU A 124 28.00 -5.49 -20.72
C GLU A 124 29.14 -6.52 -20.66
N ASP A 125 29.39 -7.11 -19.49
CA ASP A 125 30.38 -8.17 -19.28
C ASP A 125 29.83 -9.59 -19.59
N GLY A 126 28.63 -9.69 -20.18
CA GLY A 126 28.04 -10.96 -20.64
C GLY A 126 27.26 -11.74 -19.58
N ILE A 127 27.04 -11.18 -18.39
CA ILE A 127 26.18 -11.75 -17.34
C ILE A 127 24.77 -11.20 -17.56
N THR A 128 24.01 -11.85 -18.43
CA THR A 128 22.71 -11.36 -18.90
C THR A 128 21.53 -12.16 -18.32
N PRO A 129 20.30 -11.58 -18.33
CA PRO A 129 19.09 -12.32 -17.96
C PRO A 129 18.90 -13.64 -18.74
N GLU A 130 19.40 -13.74 -19.98
CA GLU A 130 19.33 -14.96 -20.80
C GLU A 130 20.03 -16.14 -20.11
N SER A 131 21.20 -15.92 -19.52
CA SER A 131 21.92 -16.98 -18.82
C SER A 131 21.14 -17.50 -17.59
N GLU A 132 20.35 -16.63 -16.96
CA GLU A 132 19.45 -16.98 -15.87
C GLU A 132 18.24 -17.79 -16.39
N VAL A 133 17.68 -17.42 -17.56
CA VAL A 133 16.62 -18.21 -18.24
C VAL A 133 17.13 -19.60 -18.60
N GLU A 134 18.33 -19.71 -19.18
CA GLU A 134 18.96 -20.99 -19.54
C GLU A 134 19.17 -21.86 -18.30
N MET A 135 19.63 -21.26 -17.20
CA MET A 135 19.79 -21.97 -15.93
C MET A 135 18.48 -22.53 -15.39
N LEU A 136 17.42 -21.70 -15.35
CA LEU A 136 16.10 -22.15 -14.91
C LEU A 136 15.55 -23.25 -15.83
N ALA A 137 15.68 -23.09 -17.15
CA ALA A 137 15.26 -24.11 -18.12
C ALA A 137 16.00 -25.44 -17.92
N ALA A 138 17.32 -25.41 -17.71
CA ALA A 138 18.13 -26.60 -17.44
C ALA A 138 17.72 -27.28 -16.12
N ALA A 139 17.45 -26.52 -15.07
CA ALA A 139 16.98 -27.05 -13.80
C ALA A 139 15.60 -27.72 -13.94
N ARG A 140 14.68 -27.08 -14.68
CA ARG A 140 13.37 -27.64 -15.00
C ARG A 140 13.47 -28.98 -15.73
N ALA A 141 14.37 -29.07 -16.72
CA ALA A 141 14.61 -30.31 -17.48
C ALA A 141 15.11 -31.46 -16.58
N LYS A 142 15.80 -31.14 -15.48
CA LYS A 142 16.26 -32.12 -14.47
C LYS A 142 15.22 -32.43 -13.38
N GLY A 143 14.01 -31.86 -13.47
CA GLY A 143 12.90 -32.10 -12.54
C GLY A 143 12.91 -31.24 -11.28
N LEU A 144 13.79 -30.23 -11.21
CA LEU A 144 13.81 -29.25 -10.13
C LEU A 144 12.72 -28.20 -10.39
N ALA A 145 12.03 -27.77 -9.32
CA ALA A 145 11.14 -26.62 -9.43
C ALA A 145 11.94 -25.34 -9.71
N THR A 146 11.31 -24.40 -10.39
CA THR A 146 11.95 -23.16 -10.86
C THR A 146 11.22 -21.95 -10.32
N ILE A 147 11.92 -21.12 -9.55
CA ILE A 147 11.35 -19.89 -9.00
C ILE A 147 12.21 -18.72 -9.47
N ALA A 148 11.71 -17.87 -10.35
CA ALA A 148 12.49 -16.73 -10.83
C ALA A 148 12.40 -15.55 -9.87
N PHE A 149 13.53 -14.98 -9.47
CA PHE A 149 13.64 -13.70 -8.81
C PHE A 149 13.65 -12.58 -9.85
N VAL A 150 12.75 -11.62 -9.73
CA VAL A 150 12.39 -10.67 -10.81
C VAL A 150 12.42 -9.24 -10.31
N HIS A 151 12.99 -8.33 -11.11
CA HIS A 151 13.11 -6.90 -10.77
C HIS A 151 12.31 -5.96 -11.66
N THR A 152 12.06 -6.37 -12.90
CA THR A 152 11.44 -5.54 -13.92
C THR A 152 10.28 -6.27 -14.58
N GLU A 153 9.38 -5.52 -15.21
CA GLU A 153 8.28 -6.09 -16.00
C GLU A 153 8.80 -6.93 -17.17
N GLU A 154 9.90 -6.50 -17.80
CA GLU A 154 10.52 -7.20 -18.91
C GLU A 154 11.09 -8.56 -18.48
N ASP A 155 11.80 -8.59 -17.35
CA ASP A 155 12.28 -9.83 -16.73
C ASP A 155 11.12 -10.76 -16.38
N ALA A 156 10.02 -10.22 -15.86
CA ALA A 156 8.83 -11.00 -15.52
C ALA A 156 8.28 -11.73 -16.75
N ALA A 157 8.21 -11.03 -17.88
CA ALA A 157 7.79 -11.64 -19.13
C ALA A 157 8.80 -12.69 -19.64
N ARG A 158 10.10 -12.39 -19.49
CA ARG A 158 11.20 -13.24 -19.97
C ARG A 158 11.30 -14.56 -19.20
N PHE A 159 11.13 -14.52 -17.88
CA PHE A 159 11.25 -15.70 -17.01
C PHE A 159 9.97 -16.54 -16.94
N ALA A 160 8.80 -15.99 -17.31
CA ALA A 160 7.50 -16.68 -17.21
C ALA A 160 7.43 -18.06 -17.86
N PRO A 161 7.99 -18.30 -19.07
CA PRO A 161 7.89 -19.60 -19.74
C PRO A 161 8.66 -20.72 -19.02
N VAL A 162 9.69 -20.38 -18.24
CA VAL A 162 10.62 -21.34 -17.63
C VAL A 162 10.45 -21.47 -16.12
N SER A 163 9.46 -20.80 -15.54
CA SER A 163 9.28 -20.70 -14.08
C SER A 163 7.97 -21.31 -13.61
N ASP A 164 8.02 -22.09 -12.53
CA ASP A 164 6.85 -22.54 -11.78
C ASP A 164 6.31 -21.44 -10.84
N GLY A 165 7.20 -20.57 -10.36
CA GLY A 165 6.85 -19.43 -9.53
C GLY A 165 7.79 -18.25 -9.72
N MET A 166 7.46 -17.11 -9.13
CA MET A 166 8.26 -15.90 -9.17
C MET A 166 8.32 -15.21 -7.82
N ILE A 167 9.45 -14.60 -7.53
CA ILE A 167 9.68 -13.69 -6.41
C ILE A 167 9.87 -12.29 -7.00
N LEU A 168 8.85 -11.45 -6.86
CA LEU A 168 8.77 -10.13 -7.48
C LEU A 168 9.31 -9.07 -6.52
N ASN A 169 10.38 -8.38 -6.90
CA ASN A 169 11.05 -7.39 -6.08
C ASN A 169 10.37 -6.03 -6.12
N ILE A 170 9.85 -5.56 -4.98
CA ILE A 170 9.12 -4.29 -4.86
C ILE A 170 9.98 -3.11 -4.38
N GLY A 171 11.28 -3.32 -4.09
CA GLY A 171 12.22 -2.27 -3.70
C GLY A 171 13.02 -2.56 -2.42
N LEU A 172 14.05 -1.74 -2.17
CA LEU A 172 14.92 -1.81 -0.99
C LEU A 172 14.41 -0.93 0.16
N THR A 173 14.76 -1.28 1.40
CA THR A 173 14.58 -0.38 2.56
C THR A 173 15.57 0.78 2.43
N HIS A 174 15.08 2.01 2.28
CA HIS A 174 15.88 3.22 2.47
C HIS A 174 15.65 3.79 3.87
N GLU A 175 16.55 4.64 4.37
CA GLU A 175 16.30 5.40 5.61
C GLU A 175 14.98 6.18 5.46
N ILE A 176 14.09 5.96 6.43
CA ILE A 176 12.72 6.50 6.42
C ILE A 176 12.75 7.80 7.23
N ASP A 177 12.79 8.93 6.54
CA ASP A 177 12.76 10.25 7.19
C ASP A 177 11.37 10.63 7.71
N SER A 178 10.29 10.02 7.18
CA SER A 178 8.91 10.27 7.63
C SER A 178 7.93 9.10 7.38
N ARG A 179 6.81 9.09 8.13
CA ARG A 179 5.67 8.16 7.88
C ARG A 179 5.03 8.34 6.50
N GLN A 180 5.20 9.51 5.88
CA GLN A 180 4.66 9.79 4.56
C GLN A 180 5.51 9.09 3.48
N ASP A 181 6.84 9.22 3.56
CA ASP A 181 7.78 8.56 2.64
C ASP A 181 7.58 7.03 2.61
N HIS A 182 7.27 6.42 3.75
CA HIS A 182 7.00 4.98 3.84
C HIS A 182 5.73 4.58 3.08
N ARG A 183 4.66 5.37 3.15
CA ARG A 183 3.42 5.10 2.39
C ARG A 183 3.62 5.25 0.88
N ASP A 184 4.35 6.26 0.45
CA ASP A 184 4.64 6.49 -0.97
C ASP A 184 5.55 5.40 -1.55
N GLN A 185 6.50 4.89 -0.76
CA GLN A 185 7.30 3.72 -1.12
C GLN A 185 6.45 2.46 -1.30
N ILE A 186 5.48 2.21 -0.40
CA ILE A 186 4.55 1.08 -0.54
C ILE A 186 3.70 1.24 -1.81
N GLN A 187 3.15 2.41 -2.09
CA GLN A 187 2.37 2.64 -3.32
C GLN A 187 3.20 2.41 -4.60
N THR A 188 4.45 2.89 -4.61
CA THR A 188 5.39 2.66 -5.70
C THR A 188 5.68 1.16 -5.88
N GLY A 189 5.92 0.46 -4.76
CA GLY A 189 6.14 -0.98 -4.74
C GLY A 189 4.95 -1.77 -5.28
N ILE A 190 3.72 -1.39 -4.91
CA ILE A 190 2.48 -2.01 -5.39
C ILE A 190 2.32 -1.85 -6.92
N SER A 191 2.63 -0.66 -7.45
CA SER A 191 2.54 -0.40 -8.89
C SER A 191 3.52 -1.28 -9.67
N ARG A 192 4.78 -1.38 -9.21
CA ARG A 192 5.79 -2.27 -9.79
C ARG A 192 5.40 -3.74 -9.71
N LEU A 193 4.90 -4.17 -8.56
CA LEU A 193 4.45 -5.54 -8.32
C LEU A 193 3.33 -5.94 -9.27
N THR A 194 2.36 -5.05 -9.45
CA THR A 194 1.19 -5.26 -10.32
C THR A 194 1.62 -5.39 -11.78
N ALA A 195 2.52 -4.51 -12.24
CA ALA A 195 3.08 -4.56 -13.60
C ALA A 195 3.81 -5.89 -13.87
N MET A 196 4.75 -6.28 -12.99
CA MET A 196 5.49 -7.53 -13.13
C MET A 196 4.58 -8.76 -13.11
N ARG A 197 3.62 -8.81 -12.16
CA ARG A 197 2.67 -9.93 -12.10
C ARG A 197 1.85 -10.03 -13.38
N SER A 198 1.32 -8.91 -13.87
CA SER A 198 0.50 -8.86 -15.08
C SER A 198 1.29 -9.37 -16.29
N ALA A 199 2.54 -8.95 -16.44
CA ALA A 199 3.43 -9.43 -17.50
C ALA A 199 3.70 -10.95 -17.39
N ALA A 200 3.98 -11.44 -16.18
CA ALA A 200 4.23 -12.86 -15.95
C ALA A 200 2.99 -13.74 -16.25
N ARG A 201 1.83 -13.41 -15.65
CA ARG A 201 0.60 -14.20 -15.77
C ARG A 201 -0.02 -14.15 -17.17
N ARG A 202 0.28 -13.12 -17.97
CA ARG A 202 -0.11 -13.06 -19.39
C ARG A 202 0.52 -14.19 -20.22
N ILE A 203 1.74 -14.59 -19.85
CA ILE A 203 2.50 -15.63 -20.55
C ILE A 203 2.31 -17.00 -19.89
N ASN A 204 2.36 -17.05 -18.56
CA ASN A 204 2.15 -18.27 -17.79
C ASN A 204 1.08 -18.03 -16.70
N PRO A 205 -0.21 -18.30 -16.99
CA PRO A 205 -1.30 -18.06 -16.04
C PRO A 205 -1.21 -18.89 -14.75
N ALA A 206 -0.43 -19.97 -14.74
CA ALA A 206 -0.27 -20.86 -13.59
C ALA A 206 0.91 -20.47 -12.69
N VAL A 207 1.71 -19.47 -13.06
CA VAL A 207 2.86 -19.04 -12.26
C VAL A 207 2.37 -18.38 -10.97
N PHE A 208 2.85 -18.89 -9.82
CA PHE A 208 2.58 -18.24 -8.54
C PHE A 208 3.56 -17.07 -8.33
N CYS A 209 3.08 -15.97 -7.75
CA CYS A 209 3.87 -14.76 -7.53
C CYS A 209 3.96 -14.44 -6.04
N LEU A 210 5.17 -14.55 -5.49
CA LEU A 210 5.52 -14.08 -4.14
C LEU A 210 6.05 -12.66 -4.25
N MET A 211 5.64 -11.77 -3.35
CA MET A 211 6.29 -10.47 -3.25
C MET A 211 7.55 -10.57 -2.38
N PHE A 212 8.55 -9.75 -2.69
CA PHE A 212 9.77 -9.59 -1.90
C PHE A 212 10.19 -8.12 -1.89
N GLY A 213 10.54 -7.56 -0.75
CA GLY A 213 11.12 -6.21 -0.72
C GLY A 213 11.20 -5.62 0.67
N GLY A 214 12.24 -4.80 0.89
CA GLY A 214 12.55 -4.21 2.19
C GLY A 214 11.62 -3.09 2.63
N ILE A 215 10.73 -2.63 1.76
CA ILE A 215 9.69 -1.64 2.08
C ILE A 215 8.53 -2.23 2.90
N VAL A 216 8.35 -3.55 2.84
CA VAL A 216 7.34 -4.28 3.63
C VAL A 216 8.03 -4.88 4.84
N THR A 217 7.87 -4.22 5.97
CA THR A 217 8.55 -4.57 7.23
C THR A 217 7.59 -5.01 8.31
N THR A 218 6.29 -4.76 8.12
CA THR A 218 5.22 -5.14 9.05
C THR A 218 4.14 -5.96 8.34
N ALA A 219 3.30 -6.65 9.12
CA ALA A 219 2.14 -7.36 8.56
C ALA A 219 1.12 -6.40 7.93
N GLN A 220 1.03 -5.17 8.41
CA GLN A 220 0.16 -4.13 7.85
C GLN A 220 0.64 -3.68 6.46
N ASP A 221 1.96 -3.59 6.27
CA ASP A 221 2.55 -3.30 4.96
C ASP A 221 2.21 -4.43 3.98
N PHE A 222 2.35 -5.69 4.43
CA PHE A 222 2.03 -6.85 3.62
C PHE A 222 0.54 -6.92 3.24
N GLU A 223 -0.33 -6.68 4.21
CA GLU A 223 -1.78 -6.59 4.00
C GLU A 223 -2.16 -5.50 2.98
N SER A 224 -1.53 -4.32 3.08
CA SER A 224 -1.77 -3.21 2.15
C SER A 224 -1.41 -3.57 0.71
N VAL A 225 -0.38 -4.40 0.53
CA VAL A 225 0.01 -4.91 -0.79
C VAL A 225 -0.99 -5.96 -1.28
N LEU A 226 -1.35 -6.92 -0.43
CA LEU A 226 -2.29 -8.01 -0.76
C LEU A 226 -3.69 -7.52 -1.19
N ILE A 227 -4.14 -6.39 -0.63
CA ILE A 227 -5.43 -5.77 -1.00
C ILE A 227 -5.42 -5.26 -2.43
N ARG A 228 -4.31 -4.62 -2.81
CA ARG A 228 -4.20 -3.88 -4.07
C ARG A 228 -3.59 -4.72 -5.18
N CYS A 229 -2.95 -5.83 -4.82
CA CYS A 229 -2.31 -6.75 -5.73
C CYS A 229 -2.59 -8.19 -5.29
N ASP A 230 -3.38 -8.93 -6.08
CA ASP A 230 -3.53 -10.38 -5.99
C ASP A 230 -2.17 -11.10 -6.18
N ILE A 231 -1.48 -11.36 -5.08
CA ILE A 231 -0.24 -12.15 -5.01
C ILE A 231 -0.47 -13.41 -4.18
N ASP A 232 0.35 -14.43 -4.44
CA ASP A 232 0.19 -15.76 -3.84
C ASP A 232 0.90 -15.88 -2.49
N GLY A 233 1.73 -14.90 -2.12
CA GLY A 233 2.40 -14.90 -0.83
C GLY A 233 3.56 -13.93 -0.70
N PHE A 234 4.43 -14.20 0.28
CA PHE A 234 5.58 -13.39 0.62
C PHE A 234 6.85 -14.23 0.66
N ALA A 235 7.92 -13.69 0.09
CA ALA A 235 9.28 -14.17 0.28
C ALA A 235 10.08 -13.12 1.03
N GLY A 236 10.78 -13.50 2.09
CA GLY A 236 11.55 -12.55 2.87
C GLY A 236 12.76 -13.16 3.55
N GLY A 237 13.74 -12.30 3.82
CA GLY A 237 14.94 -12.67 4.56
C GLY A 237 15.19 -11.74 5.74
N SER A 238 15.56 -10.50 5.46
CA SER A 238 15.88 -9.46 6.45
C SER A 238 14.73 -9.15 7.41
N VAL A 239 13.47 -9.28 6.98
CA VAL A 239 12.27 -9.10 7.83
C VAL A 239 12.16 -10.21 8.87
N PHE A 240 12.58 -11.43 8.53
CA PHE A 240 12.54 -12.59 9.42
C PHE A 240 13.84 -12.81 10.21
N GLU A 241 14.93 -12.14 9.84
CA GLU A 241 16.27 -12.38 10.41
C GLU A 241 16.89 -11.15 11.10
N ARG A 242 16.10 -10.13 11.47
CA ARG A 242 16.63 -9.05 12.34
C ARG A 242 17.11 -9.70 13.66
N LEU A 243 18.43 -9.78 13.82
CA LEU A 243 19.13 -10.34 14.98
C LEU A 243 18.57 -9.79 16.31
N PRO A 244 18.48 -10.60 17.38
CA PRO A 244 17.69 -11.82 17.45
C PRO A 244 16.79 -11.83 18.69
N VAL A 245 15.54 -12.25 18.50
CA VAL A 245 14.83 -13.06 19.50
C VAL A 245 14.01 -14.06 18.70
N GLN A 246 14.16 -15.37 18.95
CA GLN A 246 13.29 -16.40 18.34
C GLN A 246 11.80 -15.99 18.32
N PRO A 247 11.26 -15.35 19.37
CA PRO A 247 9.91 -14.76 19.35
C PRO A 247 9.60 -13.80 18.20
N ALA A 248 10.56 -13.00 17.72
CA ALA A 248 10.34 -12.03 16.66
C ALA A 248 10.12 -12.71 15.30
N ILE A 249 10.87 -13.79 15.03
CA ILE A 249 10.72 -14.60 13.81
C ILE A 249 9.37 -15.32 13.84
N GLU A 250 9.06 -15.99 14.96
CA GLU A 250 7.78 -16.66 15.16
C GLU A 250 6.60 -15.70 15.05
N SER A 251 6.70 -14.54 15.72
CA SER A 251 5.66 -13.51 15.69
C SER A 251 5.45 -12.99 14.28
N THR A 252 6.52 -12.68 13.54
CA THR A 252 6.39 -12.12 12.19
C THR A 252 5.82 -13.14 11.22
N ILE A 253 6.30 -14.39 11.22
CA ILE A 253 5.77 -15.46 10.36
C ILE A 253 4.30 -15.75 10.71
N ARG A 254 3.96 -15.83 12.00
CA ARG A 254 2.57 -16.00 12.43
C ARG A 254 1.71 -14.84 11.97
N GLN A 255 2.12 -13.60 12.20
CA GLN A 255 1.38 -12.41 11.77
C GLN A 255 1.12 -12.41 10.26
N PHE A 256 2.14 -12.69 9.45
CA PHE A 256 2.02 -12.75 7.99
C PHE A 256 1.14 -13.92 7.54
N ARG A 257 1.18 -15.06 8.23
CA ARG A 257 0.32 -16.22 7.95
C ARG A 257 -1.13 -16.00 8.35
N TYR A 258 -1.37 -15.27 9.44
CA TYR A 258 -2.71 -14.89 9.89
C TYR A 258 -3.32 -13.78 9.04
N VAL A 259 -2.53 -13.13 8.16
CA VAL A 259 -3.08 -12.42 7.01
C VAL A 259 -3.78 -13.44 6.12
N THR A 260 -5.07 -13.65 6.36
CA THR A 260 -5.93 -14.45 5.52
C THR A 260 -6.21 -13.68 4.22
N ARG A 261 -6.56 -14.33 3.10
CA ARG A 261 -7.19 -13.59 1.98
C ARG A 261 -8.45 -12.84 2.43
N LEU A 262 -9.11 -13.35 3.47
CA LEU A 262 -10.20 -12.68 4.20
C LEU A 262 -9.72 -11.53 5.11
N ALA A 263 -8.43 -11.45 5.41
CA ALA A 263 -7.75 -10.30 6.00
C ALA A 263 -6.92 -9.52 4.95
N ALA A 264 -7.04 -9.77 3.64
CA ALA A 264 -6.84 -8.72 2.63
C ALA A 264 -8.02 -7.72 2.69
N HIS A 265 -8.45 -7.39 3.90
CA HIS A 265 -9.70 -6.68 4.17
C HIS A 265 -9.60 -5.83 5.46
N SER A 266 -8.42 -5.53 6.04
CA SER A 266 -8.28 -4.50 7.12
C SER A 266 -6.87 -3.97 7.49
N PRO A 267 -6.21 -3.10 6.71
CA PRO A 267 -5.23 -2.18 7.25
C PRO A 267 -5.85 -0.78 7.38
N GLU A 268 -5.34 -0.05 8.36
CA GLU A 268 -5.72 1.33 8.62
C GLU A 268 -5.54 2.24 7.40
N SER A 269 -6.57 3.05 7.18
CA SER A 269 -6.62 4.27 6.37
C SER A 269 -6.89 4.19 4.87
N THR A 270 -7.27 3.03 4.31
CA THR A 270 -8.05 3.01 3.06
C THR A 270 -9.30 2.16 3.25
N GLY A 271 -10.46 2.69 2.87
CA GLY A 271 -11.76 2.03 2.94
C GLY A 271 -11.80 0.75 2.12
N ASP A 272 -11.32 -0.36 2.69
CA ASP A 272 -11.24 -1.66 2.05
C ASP A 272 -12.01 -2.72 2.85
N GLY A 273 -13.20 -3.01 2.34
CA GLY A 273 -14.17 -4.01 2.76
C GLY A 273 -15.30 -4.07 1.73
N PRO A 274 -16.09 -5.15 1.63
CA PRO A 274 -17.27 -5.13 0.78
C PRO A 274 -18.24 -4.03 1.25
N LEU A 275 -19.00 -3.43 0.32
CA LEU A 275 -20.09 -2.53 0.68
C LEU A 275 -21.17 -3.27 1.47
N ILE A 276 -21.12 -3.15 2.81
CA ILE A 276 -22.02 -3.83 3.73
C ILE A 276 -23.40 -3.17 3.73
N GLY A 277 -24.44 -4.00 3.66
CA GLY A 277 -25.84 -3.62 3.84
C GLY A 277 -26.76 -4.24 2.79
N GLU A 278 -28.02 -4.46 3.11
CA GLU A 278 -29.08 -4.99 2.23
C GLU A 278 -30.30 -4.07 2.18
N THR A 279 -30.22 -2.87 2.73
CA THR A 279 -31.29 -1.87 2.55
C THR A 279 -31.51 -1.57 1.07
N PRO A 280 -32.74 -1.20 0.66
CA PRO A 280 -33.04 -0.85 -0.73
C PRO A 280 -32.08 0.20 -1.31
N VAL A 281 -31.68 1.19 -0.51
CA VAL A 281 -30.73 2.24 -0.90
C VAL A 281 -29.32 1.69 -1.18
N MET A 282 -28.86 0.71 -0.40
CA MET A 282 -27.56 0.06 -0.62
C MET A 282 -27.59 -0.89 -1.83
N ARG A 283 -28.69 -1.61 -2.05
CA ARG A 283 -28.86 -2.45 -3.25
C ARG A 283 -28.90 -1.60 -4.53
N GLU A 284 -29.58 -0.46 -4.48
CA GLU A 284 -29.60 0.52 -5.57
C GLU A 284 -28.19 1.02 -5.87
N LEU A 285 -27.44 1.43 -4.84
CA LEU A 285 -26.05 1.88 -4.98
C LEU A 285 -25.19 0.80 -5.64
N ARG A 286 -25.24 -0.45 -5.16
CA ARG A 286 -24.50 -1.57 -5.79
C ARG A 286 -24.89 -1.78 -7.24
N ARG A 287 -26.20 -1.75 -7.56
CA ARG A 287 -26.68 -1.90 -8.95
C ARG A 287 -26.13 -0.82 -9.86
N ARG A 288 -26.05 0.42 -9.39
CA ARG A 288 -25.47 1.54 -10.14
C ARG A 288 -23.96 1.36 -10.34
N ILE A 289 -23.23 0.97 -9.30
CA ILE A 289 -21.79 0.67 -9.40
C ILE A 289 -21.56 -0.40 -10.48
N THR A 290 -22.27 -1.53 -10.43
CA THR A 290 -22.13 -2.61 -11.43
C THR A 290 -22.46 -2.16 -12.85
N ARG A 291 -23.39 -1.21 -13.03
CA ARG A 291 -23.70 -0.66 -14.35
C ARG A 291 -22.62 0.31 -14.86
N ILE A 292 -22.00 1.11 -13.98
CA ILE A 292 -21.06 2.17 -14.37
C ILE A 292 -19.62 1.66 -14.47
N ALA A 293 -19.24 0.70 -13.62
CA ALA A 293 -17.86 0.24 -13.49
C ALA A 293 -17.21 -0.23 -14.80
N PRO A 294 -17.90 -0.95 -15.72
CA PRO A 294 -17.28 -1.38 -16.99
C PRO A 294 -16.94 -0.26 -17.97
N PHE A 295 -17.53 0.94 -17.81
CA PHE A 295 -17.34 2.06 -18.74
C PHE A 295 -16.21 2.98 -18.27
N ASP A 296 -15.41 3.45 -19.22
CA ASP A 296 -14.31 4.37 -18.96
C ASP A 296 -14.81 5.82 -18.89
N VAL A 297 -15.60 6.09 -17.85
CA VAL A 297 -16.20 7.39 -17.58
C VAL A 297 -15.81 7.86 -16.18
N ASN A 298 -15.70 9.18 -16.03
CA ASN A 298 -15.43 9.81 -14.74
C ASN A 298 -16.64 9.67 -13.82
N VAL A 299 -16.39 9.32 -12.57
CA VAL A 299 -17.42 9.09 -11.56
C VAL A 299 -17.22 10.05 -10.39
N CYS A 300 -18.27 10.77 -10.01
CA CYS A 300 -18.25 11.67 -8.86
C CYS A 300 -19.09 11.07 -7.73
N ILE A 301 -18.45 10.76 -6.61
CA ILE A 301 -19.05 10.15 -5.43
C ILE A 301 -19.35 11.22 -4.40
N GLU A 302 -20.63 11.49 -4.19
CA GLU A 302 -21.13 12.46 -3.23
C GLU A 302 -21.58 11.74 -1.96
N GLY A 303 -21.20 12.26 -0.80
CA GLY A 303 -21.67 11.72 0.47
C GLY A 303 -21.02 12.40 1.66
N GLU A 304 -21.74 12.41 2.78
CA GLU A 304 -21.20 12.96 4.03
C GLU A 304 -19.91 12.24 4.44
N THR A 305 -19.09 12.93 5.22
CA THR A 305 -17.87 12.37 5.79
C THR A 305 -18.19 11.10 6.59
N GLY A 306 -17.38 10.06 6.41
CA GLY A 306 -17.54 8.79 7.14
C GLY A 306 -18.63 7.85 6.61
N THR A 307 -19.25 8.13 5.45
CA THR A 307 -20.24 7.23 4.82
C THR A 307 -19.64 6.02 4.09
N GLY A 308 -18.36 6.08 3.73
CA GLY A 308 -17.65 5.04 2.99
C GLY A 308 -17.46 5.34 1.50
N LYS A 309 -17.24 6.60 1.11
CA LYS A 309 -17.00 6.99 -0.30
C LYS A 309 -15.83 6.24 -0.94
N GLU A 310 -14.77 6.02 -0.19
CA GLU A 310 -13.59 5.28 -0.67
C GLU A 310 -13.90 3.81 -1.01
N LEU A 311 -14.74 3.14 -0.21
CA LEU A 311 -15.21 1.78 -0.50
C LEU A 311 -15.98 1.71 -1.82
N VAL A 312 -16.76 2.76 -2.12
CA VAL A 312 -17.49 2.88 -3.40
C VAL A 312 -16.50 3.05 -4.55
N ALA A 313 -15.47 3.88 -4.39
CA ALA A 313 -14.43 4.07 -5.40
C ALA A 313 -13.65 2.78 -5.69
N ALA A 314 -13.24 2.07 -4.64
CA ALA A 314 -12.56 0.79 -4.75
C ALA A 314 -13.44 -0.26 -5.46
N GLU A 315 -14.74 -0.30 -5.15
CA GLU A 315 -15.69 -1.21 -5.81
C GLU A 315 -15.87 -0.89 -7.30
N ILE A 316 -15.93 0.39 -7.67
CA ILE A 316 -15.98 0.81 -9.08
C ILE A 316 -14.75 0.33 -9.83
N HIS A 317 -13.55 0.51 -9.25
CA HIS A 317 -12.32 0.05 -9.86
C HIS A 317 -12.29 -1.48 -10.01
N ARG A 318 -12.63 -2.22 -8.94
CA ARG A 318 -12.67 -3.69 -8.92
C ARG A 318 -13.59 -4.29 -9.98
N GLN A 319 -14.73 -3.65 -10.26
CA GLN A 319 -15.69 -4.10 -11.26
C GLN A 319 -15.42 -3.55 -12.68
N SER A 320 -14.33 -2.83 -12.88
CA SER A 320 -14.01 -2.19 -14.16
C SER A 320 -13.15 -3.04 -15.10
N SER A 321 -12.99 -2.58 -16.34
CA SER A 321 -11.99 -3.10 -17.27
C SER A 321 -10.54 -2.89 -16.79
N ARG A 322 -10.31 -1.92 -15.90
CA ARG A 322 -9.01 -1.55 -15.34
C ARG A 322 -8.71 -2.23 -14.00
N ARG A 323 -9.46 -3.25 -13.59
CA ARG A 323 -9.34 -3.92 -12.27
C ARG A 323 -7.97 -4.57 -11.98
N GLU A 324 -7.20 -4.87 -13.02
CA GLU A 324 -5.83 -5.42 -12.92
C GLU A 324 -4.75 -4.34 -12.99
N ALA A 325 -5.15 -3.09 -13.22
CA ALA A 325 -4.26 -1.93 -13.32
C ALA A 325 -4.19 -1.17 -11.98
N PRO A 326 -3.25 -0.23 -11.80
CA PRO A 326 -3.10 0.47 -10.53
C PRO A 326 -4.37 1.22 -10.09
N PHE A 327 -4.72 1.13 -8.81
CA PHE A 327 -5.69 2.00 -8.13
C PHE A 327 -4.93 2.93 -7.19
N ILE A 328 -4.70 4.16 -7.64
CA ILE A 328 -3.94 5.17 -6.89
C ILE A 328 -4.93 6.08 -6.17
N THR A 329 -4.70 6.33 -4.89
CA THR A 329 -5.56 7.18 -4.07
C THR A 329 -4.82 8.42 -3.59
N LEU A 330 -5.53 9.55 -3.54
CA LEU A 330 -5.04 10.80 -2.99
C LEU A 330 -6.19 11.53 -2.27
N ASN A 331 -5.95 11.99 -1.05
CA ASN A 331 -6.89 12.84 -0.32
C ASN A 331 -6.44 14.31 -0.40
N CYS A 332 -7.21 15.13 -1.11
CA CYS A 332 -6.86 16.52 -1.39
C CYS A 332 -6.97 17.44 -0.15
N GLY A 333 -7.79 17.09 0.84
CA GLY A 333 -8.06 17.92 2.02
C GLY A 333 -7.02 17.83 3.14
N THR A 334 -6.07 16.89 3.09
CA THR A 334 -5.11 16.64 4.19
C THR A 334 -3.74 17.30 4.02
N MET A 335 -3.50 17.99 2.90
CA MET A 335 -2.15 18.41 2.47
C MET A 335 -2.03 19.93 2.33
N THR A 336 -0.80 20.47 2.27
CA THR A 336 -0.59 21.87 1.84
C THR A 336 -0.70 21.99 0.34
N ASP A 337 -1.13 23.15 -0.15
CA ASP A 337 -1.33 23.46 -1.57
C ASP A 337 -0.12 23.06 -2.43
N SER A 338 1.08 23.42 -1.97
CA SER A 338 2.35 23.09 -2.64
C SER A 338 2.64 21.59 -2.68
N LEU A 339 2.27 20.87 -1.62
CA LEU A 339 2.49 19.43 -1.51
C LEU A 339 1.45 18.68 -2.35
N LEU A 340 0.21 19.14 -2.38
CA LEU A 340 -0.86 18.58 -3.21
C LEU A 340 -0.50 18.62 -4.70
N GLU A 341 0.01 19.75 -5.19
CA GLU A 341 0.47 19.86 -6.57
C GLU A 341 1.66 18.93 -6.85
N SER A 342 2.62 18.87 -5.92
CA SER A 342 3.80 18.02 -6.03
C SER A 342 3.45 16.53 -6.07
N GLU A 343 2.49 16.10 -5.25
CA GLU A 343 1.99 14.73 -5.24
C GLU A 343 1.19 14.41 -6.50
N LEU A 344 0.27 15.28 -6.93
CA LEU A 344 -0.57 15.02 -8.11
C LEU A 344 0.29 14.88 -9.38
N PHE A 345 1.18 15.85 -9.61
CA PHE A 345 1.83 16.03 -10.91
C PHE A 345 3.32 15.68 -10.91
N GLY A 346 3.94 15.48 -9.76
CA GLY A 346 5.38 15.25 -9.66
C GLY A 346 6.20 16.53 -9.85
N TYR A 347 7.51 16.43 -9.63
CA TYR A 347 8.42 17.56 -9.82
C TYR A 347 9.81 17.09 -10.29
N GLU A 348 10.47 17.95 -11.07
CA GLU A 348 11.86 17.75 -11.46
C GLU A 348 12.82 18.21 -10.38
N LYS A 349 14.06 17.69 -10.42
CA LYS A 349 15.12 18.13 -9.51
C LYS A 349 15.35 19.64 -9.68
N GLY A 350 15.37 20.38 -8.58
CA GLY A 350 15.57 21.83 -8.57
C GLY A 350 14.32 22.67 -8.89
N ALA A 351 13.13 22.05 -8.97
CA ALA A 351 11.88 22.78 -9.23
C ALA A 351 11.51 23.82 -8.13
N PHE A 352 11.94 23.58 -6.89
CA PHE A 352 11.80 24.51 -5.76
C PHE A 352 12.89 24.23 -4.71
N THR A 353 13.03 25.11 -3.72
CA THR A 353 13.98 24.93 -2.60
C THR A 353 13.65 23.68 -1.80
N GLY A 354 14.54 22.68 -1.81
CA GLY A 354 14.33 21.36 -1.21
C GLY A 354 13.94 20.24 -2.19
N ALA A 355 13.81 20.55 -3.48
CA ALA A 355 13.61 19.55 -4.54
C ALA A 355 14.93 18.86 -4.93
N ASP A 356 15.55 18.15 -3.98
CA ASP A 356 16.89 17.56 -4.15
C ASP A 356 16.92 16.37 -5.12
N ARG A 357 15.76 15.75 -5.35
CA ARG A 357 15.53 14.62 -6.25
C ARG A 357 14.29 14.83 -7.10
N ARG A 358 14.19 14.11 -8.22
CA ARG A 358 12.95 14.02 -9.01
C ARG A 358 11.90 13.20 -8.24
N HIS A 359 10.64 13.57 -8.37
CA HIS A 359 9.50 12.85 -7.80
C HIS A 359 8.43 12.60 -8.86
N ILE A 360 7.89 11.38 -8.92
CA ILE A 360 6.87 10.95 -9.86
C ILE A 360 5.49 11.21 -9.24
N GLY A 361 4.62 11.90 -9.97
CA GLY A 361 3.28 12.24 -9.49
C GLY A 361 2.28 11.08 -9.53
N LYS A 362 1.19 11.21 -8.78
CA LYS A 362 0.09 10.23 -8.72
C LYS A 362 -0.57 9.99 -10.08
N PHE A 363 -0.62 10.98 -10.97
CA PHE A 363 -1.11 10.79 -12.33
C PHE A 363 -0.28 9.80 -13.14
N GLU A 364 1.05 9.94 -13.07
CA GLU A 364 1.95 9.02 -13.76
C GLU A 364 1.94 7.63 -13.12
N LEU A 365 1.83 7.54 -11.80
CA LEU A 365 1.69 6.25 -11.10
C LEU A 365 0.36 5.54 -11.43
N ALA A 366 -0.67 6.29 -11.79
CA ALA A 366 -1.99 5.78 -12.14
C ALA A 366 -2.16 5.51 -13.64
N ASP A 367 -1.11 5.66 -14.44
CA ASP A 367 -1.17 5.45 -15.88
C ASP A 367 -1.66 4.03 -16.24
N GLY A 368 -2.59 3.94 -17.19
CA GLY A 368 -3.36 2.73 -17.53
C GLY A 368 -4.38 2.30 -16.46
N GLY A 369 -4.39 2.94 -15.29
CA GLY A 369 -5.16 2.57 -14.10
C GLY A 369 -6.28 3.55 -13.75
N THR A 370 -6.55 3.69 -12.46
CA THR A 370 -7.58 4.56 -11.90
C THR A 370 -6.98 5.44 -10.81
N LEU A 371 -7.24 6.75 -10.88
CA LEU A 371 -6.88 7.71 -9.84
C LEU A 371 -8.13 8.13 -9.07
N PHE A 372 -8.14 7.83 -7.78
CA PHE A 372 -9.16 8.24 -6.83
C PHE A 372 -8.75 9.52 -6.10
N LEU A 373 -9.53 10.59 -6.28
CA LEU A 373 -9.33 11.88 -5.62
C LEU A 373 -10.41 12.09 -4.55
N ASP A 374 -10.05 11.90 -3.28
CA ASP A 374 -10.94 12.17 -2.15
C ASP A 374 -10.88 13.64 -1.75
N GLU A 375 -12.05 14.17 -1.36
CA GLU A 375 -12.27 15.59 -1.07
C GLU A 375 -11.82 16.54 -2.20
N VAL A 376 -12.23 16.22 -3.43
CA VAL A 376 -11.86 16.97 -4.66
C VAL A 376 -12.24 18.45 -4.62
N ALA A 377 -13.25 18.82 -3.81
CA ALA A 377 -13.68 20.21 -3.61
C ALA A 377 -12.59 21.08 -2.95
N ASP A 378 -11.62 20.48 -2.25
CA ASP A 378 -10.53 21.19 -1.58
C ASP A 378 -9.34 21.48 -2.52
N LEU A 379 -9.47 21.19 -3.83
CA LEU A 379 -8.43 21.52 -4.81
C LEU A 379 -8.23 23.03 -4.96
N THR A 380 -6.96 23.44 -4.98
CA THR A 380 -6.59 24.82 -5.30
C THR A 380 -7.02 25.20 -6.73
N PRO A 381 -7.27 26.49 -7.03
CA PRO A 381 -7.64 26.92 -8.38
C PRO A 381 -6.62 26.49 -9.45
N ARG A 382 -5.33 26.45 -9.10
CA ARG A 382 -4.27 25.99 -9.99
C ARG A 382 -4.32 24.48 -10.20
N ALA A 383 -4.50 23.69 -9.15
CA ALA A 383 -4.67 22.25 -9.25
C ALA A 383 -5.92 21.88 -10.06
N GLN A 384 -7.02 22.64 -9.94
CA GLN A 384 -8.22 22.46 -10.77
C GLN A 384 -7.93 22.65 -12.27
N VAL A 385 -7.11 23.64 -12.66
CA VAL A 385 -6.70 23.84 -14.06
C VAL A 385 -5.84 22.69 -14.57
N ALA A 386 -4.89 22.22 -13.76
CA ALA A 386 -4.02 21.11 -14.15
C ALA A 386 -4.79 19.78 -14.25
N LEU A 387 -5.71 19.52 -13.32
CA LEU A 387 -6.62 18.37 -13.37
C LEU A 387 -7.51 18.43 -14.63
N LEU A 388 -8.03 19.61 -14.98
CA LEU A 388 -8.82 19.77 -16.21
C LEU A 388 -8.01 19.42 -17.46
N ARG A 389 -6.74 19.85 -17.54
CA ARG A 389 -5.84 19.48 -18.64
C ARG A 389 -5.59 17.98 -18.70
N ALA A 390 -5.31 17.36 -17.56
CA ALA A 390 -5.12 15.91 -17.49
C ALA A 390 -6.35 15.15 -18.01
N ILE A 391 -7.56 15.58 -17.67
CA ILE A 391 -8.81 14.94 -18.13
C ILE A 391 -9.09 15.20 -19.61
N GLN A 392 -8.80 16.40 -20.11
CA GLN A 392 -9.15 16.79 -21.50
C GLN A 392 -8.13 16.33 -22.53
N GLN A 393 -6.84 16.43 -22.19
CA GLN A 393 -5.73 16.22 -23.11
C GLN A 393 -5.01 14.89 -22.85
N GLY A 394 -5.26 14.24 -21.70
CA GLY A 394 -4.47 13.08 -21.28
C GLY A 394 -3.02 13.45 -21.05
N GLU A 395 -2.73 14.67 -20.60
CA GLU A 395 -1.38 15.20 -20.42
C GLU A 395 -1.20 15.82 -19.04
N VAL A 396 -0.05 15.55 -18.42
CA VAL A 396 0.40 16.18 -17.18
C VAL A 396 1.77 16.82 -17.33
N LEU A 397 1.99 17.91 -16.60
CA LEU A 397 3.28 18.60 -16.53
C LEU A 397 3.81 18.51 -15.11
N ARG A 398 5.03 17.97 -14.95
CA ARG A 398 5.73 18.04 -13.68
C ARG A 398 6.04 19.49 -13.33
N ILE A 399 6.06 19.80 -12.04
CA ILE A 399 6.51 21.11 -11.56
C ILE A 399 7.98 21.30 -11.96
N GLY A 400 8.28 22.41 -12.62
CA GLY A 400 9.61 22.72 -13.14
C GLY A 400 9.94 22.06 -14.49
N SER A 401 9.00 21.33 -15.11
CA SER A 401 9.15 20.78 -16.45
C SER A 401 8.24 21.49 -17.46
N GLU A 402 8.73 21.71 -18.67
CA GLU A 402 7.93 22.17 -19.81
C GLU A 402 7.48 21.00 -20.70
N LYS A 403 8.01 19.79 -20.46
CA LYS A 403 7.71 18.60 -21.27
C LYS A 403 6.41 17.94 -20.78
N PRO A 404 5.35 17.89 -21.60
CA PRO A 404 4.13 17.17 -21.26
C PRO A 404 4.38 15.65 -21.24
N ILE A 405 3.65 14.96 -20.36
CA ILE A 405 3.67 13.51 -20.19
C ILE A 405 2.26 13.02 -20.46
N HIS A 406 2.12 12.16 -21.47
CA HIS A 406 0.83 11.53 -21.75
C HIS A 406 0.51 10.47 -20.69
N VAL A 407 -0.73 10.48 -20.20
CA VAL A 407 -1.26 9.52 -19.23
C VAL A 407 -2.68 9.13 -19.61
N ASP A 408 -2.99 7.84 -19.50
CA ASP A 408 -4.33 7.28 -19.68
C ASP A 408 -4.90 6.85 -18.32
N VAL A 409 -5.63 7.75 -17.66
CA VAL A 409 -6.10 7.54 -16.28
C VAL A 409 -7.61 7.72 -16.18
N ARG A 410 -8.29 6.71 -15.64
CA ARG A 410 -9.69 6.86 -15.23
C ARG A 410 -9.79 7.64 -13.93
N ILE A 411 -10.60 8.69 -13.90
CA ILE A 411 -10.77 9.51 -12.68
C ILE A 411 -12.03 9.12 -11.93
N VAL A 412 -11.86 8.82 -10.64
CA VAL A 412 -12.97 8.69 -9.68
C VAL A 412 -12.76 9.76 -8.61
N THR A 413 -13.77 10.56 -8.31
CA THR A 413 -13.65 11.61 -7.29
C THR A 413 -14.65 11.39 -6.18
N ALA A 414 -14.34 11.89 -4.99
CA ALA A 414 -15.25 11.93 -3.88
C ALA A 414 -15.28 13.31 -3.22
N THR A 415 -16.43 13.67 -2.63
CA THR A 415 -16.59 14.91 -1.87
C THR A 415 -17.75 14.85 -0.89
N HIS A 416 -17.65 15.56 0.24
CA HIS A 416 -18.79 15.87 1.11
C HIS A 416 -19.47 17.22 0.82
N TYR A 417 -18.95 18.01 -0.11
CA TYR A 417 -19.55 19.28 -0.51
C TYR A 417 -20.44 19.12 -1.74
N ASP A 418 -21.45 19.98 -1.84
CA ASP A 418 -22.20 20.17 -3.08
C ASP A 418 -21.30 20.94 -4.08
N LEU A 419 -20.72 20.21 -5.05
CA LEU A 419 -19.85 20.82 -6.05
C LEU A 419 -20.57 21.84 -6.92
N ARG A 420 -21.87 21.67 -7.17
CA ARG A 420 -22.64 22.64 -7.96
C ARG A 420 -22.74 23.95 -7.21
N ARG A 421 -23.00 23.90 -5.90
CA ARG A 421 -22.97 25.09 -5.05
C ARG A 421 -21.57 25.72 -5.00
N GLN A 422 -20.50 24.92 -4.95
CA GLN A 422 -19.12 25.44 -5.00
C GLN A 422 -18.81 26.17 -6.32
N VAL A 423 -19.42 25.72 -7.43
CA VAL A 423 -19.34 26.43 -8.72
C VAL A 423 -20.09 27.76 -8.66
N ASP A 424 -21.31 27.77 -8.13
CA ASP A 424 -22.12 28.99 -8.00
C ASP A 424 -21.44 30.03 -7.08
N GLU A 425 -20.69 29.59 -6.06
CA GLU A 425 -19.91 30.42 -5.16
C GLU A 425 -18.53 30.83 -5.73
N GLY A 426 -18.16 30.37 -6.94
CA GLY A 426 -16.90 30.69 -7.62
C GLY A 426 -15.66 30.01 -7.04
N LEU A 427 -15.84 29.01 -6.17
CA LEU A 427 -14.77 28.25 -5.51
C LEU A 427 -14.32 27.04 -6.33
N PHE A 428 -15.18 26.54 -7.20
CA PHE A 428 -14.90 25.42 -8.09
C PHE A 428 -15.20 25.79 -9.54
N ARG A 429 -14.35 25.38 -10.49
CA ARG A 429 -14.56 25.74 -11.89
C ARG A 429 -15.70 24.93 -12.53
N ALA A 430 -16.58 25.63 -13.24
CA ALA A 430 -17.70 25.02 -13.94
C ALA A 430 -17.25 23.98 -15.00
N ASP A 431 -16.19 24.28 -15.76
CA ASP A 431 -15.66 23.39 -16.80
C ASP A 431 -15.15 22.05 -16.23
N LEU A 432 -14.44 22.10 -15.10
CA LEU A 432 -13.99 20.92 -14.37
C LEU A 432 -15.16 20.14 -13.77
N TYR A 433 -16.14 20.84 -13.17
CA TYR A 433 -17.34 20.20 -12.62
C TYR A 433 -18.05 19.31 -13.65
N PHE A 434 -18.32 19.81 -14.85
CA PHE A 434 -18.98 19.02 -15.89
C PHE A 434 -18.14 17.82 -16.39
N ARG A 435 -16.81 17.90 -16.30
CA ARG A 435 -15.91 16.81 -16.71
C ARG A 435 -15.78 15.73 -15.65
N LEU A 436 -15.83 16.08 -14.37
CA LEU A 436 -15.79 15.15 -13.25
C LEU A 436 -17.16 14.51 -12.99
N ASN A 437 -18.23 15.31 -13.05
CA ASN A 437 -19.58 14.88 -12.69
C ASN A 437 -20.34 14.25 -13.86
N GLN A 438 -19.68 13.39 -14.65
CA GLN A 438 -20.35 12.68 -15.75
C GLN A 438 -21.32 11.63 -15.19
N MET A 439 -20.88 10.86 -14.19
CA MET A 439 -21.69 9.86 -13.51
C MET A 439 -21.72 10.14 -12.00
N PRO A 440 -22.73 10.85 -11.47
CA PRO A 440 -22.88 11.08 -10.04
C PRO A 440 -23.36 9.81 -9.30
N LEU A 441 -22.75 9.52 -8.16
CA LEU A 441 -23.17 8.48 -7.22
C LEU A 441 -23.29 9.05 -5.81
N ARG A 442 -24.47 8.91 -5.20
CA ARG A 442 -24.70 9.33 -3.82
C ARG A 442 -24.53 8.15 -2.87
N VAL A 443 -23.68 8.29 -1.86
CA VAL A 443 -23.55 7.33 -0.75
C VAL A 443 -24.52 7.72 0.36
N PRO A 444 -25.44 6.83 0.78
CA PRO A 444 -26.42 7.15 1.81
C PRO A 444 -25.76 7.30 3.18
N ARG A 445 -26.30 8.21 3.99
CA ARG A 445 -25.97 8.38 5.40
C ARG A 445 -26.32 7.11 6.18
N LEU A 446 -25.69 6.90 7.33
CA LEU A 446 -26.01 5.77 8.20
C LEU A 446 -27.48 5.79 8.65
N VAL A 447 -28.03 6.97 8.94
CA VAL A 447 -29.45 7.14 9.31
C VAL A 447 -30.44 6.71 8.20
N GLU A 448 -30.04 6.80 6.93
CA GLU A 448 -30.86 6.36 5.79
C GLU A 448 -30.82 4.83 5.59
N ARG A 449 -29.96 4.11 6.34
CA ARG A 449 -29.77 2.65 6.24
C ARG A 449 -29.60 1.97 7.61
N LEU A 450 -30.32 2.42 8.64
CA LEU A 450 -30.21 1.85 10.00
C LEU A 450 -30.56 0.37 10.09
N ASP A 451 -31.34 -0.18 9.15
CA ASP A 451 -31.60 -1.63 9.09
C ASP A 451 -30.34 -2.45 8.78
N ASP A 452 -29.26 -1.81 8.31
CA ASP A 452 -27.96 -2.43 8.10
C ASP A 452 -27.04 -2.36 9.33
N LEU A 453 -27.47 -1.71 10.41
CA LEU A 453 -26.66 -1.51 11.61
C LEU A 453 -26.11 -2.82 12.17
N ASP A 454 -26.92 -3.87 12.27
CA ASP A 454 -26.47 -5.15 12.84
C ASP A 454 -25.37 -5.79 12.01
N ARG A 455 -25.44 -5.67 10.68
CA ARG A 455 -24.40 -6.17 9.78
C ARG A 455 -23.13 -5.35 9.90
N LEU A 456 -23.26 -4.03 9.97
CA LEU A 456 -22.14 -3.10 10.17
C LEU A 456 -21.43 -3.37 11.48
N VAL A 457 -22.18 -3.49 12.59
CA VAL A 457 -21.63 -3.81 13.92
C VAL A 457 -20.86 -5.13 13.88
N LYS A 458 -21.46 -6.21 13.36
CA LYS A 458 -20.80 -7.52 13.26
C LYS A 458 -19.49 -7.44 12.47
N ALA A 459 -19.51 -6.76 11.33
CA ALA A 459 -18.32 -6.60 10.49
C ALA A 459 -17.25 -5.74 11.18
N ILE A 460 -17.62 -4.66 11.86
CA ILE A 460 -16.69 -3.82 12.61
C ILE A 460 -16.05 -4.62 13.76
N LEU A 461 -16.85 -5.35 14.55
CA LEU A 461 -16.32 -6.14 15.66
C LEU A 461 -15.37 -7.23 15.18
N ALA A 462 -15.70 -7.94 14.11
CA ALA A 462 -14.80 -8.93 13.51
C ALA A 462 -13.44 -8.34 13.08
N ARG A 463 -13.43 -7.09 12.57
CA ARG A 463 -12.19 -6.37 12.23
C ARG A 463 -11.40 -5.93 13.47
N LEU A 464 -12.08 -5.66 14.58
CA LEU A 464 -11.46 -5.23 15.83
C LEU A 464 -10.89 -6.40 16.66
N GLU A 465 -11.50 -7.59 16.61
CA GLU A 465 -11.06 -8.78 17.36
C GLU A 465 -9.53 -9.05 17.33
N PRO A 466 -8.87 -9.13 16.16
CA PRO A 466 -7.42 -9.39 16.10
C PRO A 466 -6.58 -8.25 16.68
N ARG A 467 -7.07 -7.00 16.60
CA ARG A 467 -6.36 -5.81 17.11
C ARG A 467 -6.46 -5.66 18.61
N ILE A 468 -7.61 -6.01 19.18
CA ILE A 468 -7.86 -5.99 20.62
C ILE A 468 -7.27 -7.24 21.30
N GLY A 469 -7.03 -8.32 20.54
CA GLY A 469 -6.48 -9.56 21.08
C GLY A 469 -7.48 -10.37 21.91
N ARG A 470 -8.80 -10.17 21.67
CA ARG A 470 -9.87 -10.92 22.34
C ARG A 470 -11.11 -11.05 21.47
N ARG A 471 -11.94 -12.04 21.79
CA ARG A 471 -13.21 -12.30 21.10
C ARG A 471 -14.27 -11.25 21.44
N LEU A 472 -14.95 -10.71 20.43
CA LEU A 472 -16.03 -9.73 20.48
C LEU A 472 -17.28 -10.35 19.82
N SER A 473 -18.11 -11.02 20.63
CA SER A 473 -19.28 -11.79 20.17
C SER A 473 -20.46 -10.92 19.73
N GLY A 474 -20.50 -9.65 20.11
CA GLY A 474 -21.55 -8.72 19.69
C GLY A 474 -21.75 -7.55 20.64
N ILE A 475 -22.91 -6.92 20.52
CA ILE A 475 -23.39 -5.86 21.42
C ILE A 475 -24.68 -6.32 22.13
N THR A 476 -24.93 -5.77 23.31
CA THR A 476 -26.18 -6.02 24.04
C THR A 476 -27.37 -5.28 23.40
N ALA A 477 -28.58 -5.82 23.56
CA ALA A 477 -29.81 -5.17 23.06
C ALA A 477 -30.02 -3.72 23.57
N PRO A 478 -29.72 -3.37 24.84
CA PRO A 478 -29.73 -1.97 25.27
C PRO A 478 -28.73 -1.07 24.53
N PHE A 479 -27.53 -1.59 24.22
CA PHE A 479 -26.56 -0.83 23.45
C PHE A 479 -27.03 -0.63 22.01
N GLU A 480 -27.53 -1.69 21.37
CA GLU A 480 -28.09 -1.61 20.02
C GLU A 480 -29.22 -0.58 19.91
N ARG A 481 -30.16 -0.56 20.87
CA ARG A 481 -31.22 0.46 20.89
C ARG A 481 -30.68 1.88 20.96
N ARG A 482 -29.62 2.11 21.73
CA ARG A 482 -28.96 3.43 21.79
C ARG A 482 -28.28 3.78 20.45
N LEU A 483 -27.63 2.82 19.82
CA LEU A 483 -27.00 3.00 18.51
C LEU A 483 -28.04 3.34 17.43
N ARG A 484 -29.22 2.69 17.45
CA ARG A 484 -30.32 2.97 16.51
C ARG A 484 -30.97 4.34 16.70
N ALA A 485 -30.97 4.86 17.94
CA ALA A 485 -31.61 6.14 18.27
C ALA A 485 -30.72 7.37 18.06
N TYR A 486 -29.46 7.18 17.65
CA TYR A 486 -28.49 8.25 17.46
C TYR A 486 -28.42 8.72 16.00
N ASP A 487 -28.13 10.00 15.78
CA ASP A 487 -28.22 10.66 14.47
C ASP A 487 -26.97 10.45 13.57
N TRP A 488 -25.90 9.87 14.12
CA TRP A 488 -24.67 9.51 13.41
C TRP A 488 -24.09 10.62 12.51
N PRO A 489 -23.75 11.81 13.05
CA PRO A 489 -23.15 12.90 12.28
C PRO A 489 -21.82 12.50 11.58
N GLY A 490 -21.05 11.58 12.16
CA GLY A 490 -19.83 11.02 11.55
C GLY A 490 -20.05 9.68 10.85
N ASN A 491 -21.31 9.28 10.64
CA ASN A 491 -21.74 8.10 9.90
C ASN A 491 -21.04 6.80 10.38
N VAL A 492 -20.56 5.97 9.45
CA VAL A 492 -19.95 4.66 9.77
C VAL A 492 -18.60 4.83 10.47
N ARG A 493 -17.86 5.90 10.16
CA ARG A 493 -16.57 6.19 10.83
C ARG A 493 -16.75 6.47 12.33
N GLU A 494 -17.80 7.20 12.70
CA GLU A 494 -18.14 7.43 14.10
C GLU A 494 -18.62 6.14 14.79
N LEU A 495 -19.44 5.33 14.11
CA LEU A 495 -19.86 4.00 14.61
C LEU A 495 -18.64 3.12 14.91
N GLU A 496 -17.67 3.08 14.01
CA GLU A 496 -16.43 2.32 14.20
C GLU A 496 -15.63 2.82 15.41
N PHE A 497 -15.52 4.13 15.58
CA PHE A 497 -14.87 4.74 16.76
C PHE A 497 -15.57 4.37 18.07
N VAL A 498 -16.91 4.48 18.10
CA VAL A 498 -17.74 4.13 19.27
C VAL A 498 -17.56 2.66 19.65
N LEU A 499 -17.60 1.75 18.67
CA LEU A 499 -17.43 0.31 18.91
C LEU A 499 -15.99 -0.03 19.34
N CYS A 500 -14.98 0.60 18.74
CA CYS A 500 -13.58 0.44 19.15
C CYS A 500 -13.37 0.89 20.60
N ARG A 501 -13.89 2.08 20.96
CA ARG A 501 -13.80 2.59 22.33
C ARG A 501 -14.48 1.66 23.33
N ALA A 502 -15.67 1.15 23.01
CA ALA A 502 -16.36 0.16 23.84
C ALA A 502 -15.54 -1.14 23.95
N ALA A 503 -14.95 -1.60 22.85
CA ALA A 503 -14.12 -2.80 22.83
C ALA A 503 -12.82 -2.67 23.63
N ILE A 504 -12.29 -1.46 23.82
CA ILE A 504 -11.11 -1.19 24.65
C ILE A 504 -11.48 -1.05 26.13
N LEU A 505 -12.54 -0.30 26.44
CA LEU A 505 -12.87 0.12 27.81
C LEU A 505 -13.67 -0.91 28.60
N GLU A 506 -14.39 -1.81 27.93
CA GLU A 506 -15.26 -2.79 28.59
C GLU A 506 -14.59 -4.15 28.71
N GLU A 507 -15.02 -4.97 29.66
CA GLU A 507 -14.59 -6.36 29.81
C GLU A 507 -15.63 -7.34 29.26
N GLY A 508 -15.16 -8.50 28.79
CA GLY A 508 -16.02 -9.57 28.25
C GLY A 508 -16.24 -9.49 26.74
N SER A 509 -16.86 -10.53 26.17
CA SER A 509 -17.06 -10.66 24.73
C SER A 509 -18.28 -9.92 24.19
N LEU A 510 -19.25 -9.57 25.05
CA LEU A 510 -20.49 -8.89 24.67
C LEU A 510 -20.48 -7.45 25.19
N LEU A 511 -20.41 -6.47 24.28
CA LEU A 511 -20.26 -5.06 24.63
C LEU A 511 -21.59 -4.46 25.10
N LYS A 512 -21.55 -3.81 26.27
CA LYS A 512 -22.69 -3.14 26.92
C LYS A 512 -22.83 -1.67 26.51
N GLY A 513 -21.75 -1.06 26.01
CA GLY A 513 -21.71 0.34 25.62
C GLY A 513 -21.86 1.31 26.80
N THR A 514 -21.71 0.83 28.03
CA THR A 514 -21.81 1.64 29.27
C THR A 514 -20.62 2.57 29.44
N ALA A 515 -19.46 2.23 28.88
CA ALA A 515 -18.25 3.04 28.95
C ALA A 515 -18.13 4.10 27.84
N VAL A 516 -19.12 4.17 26.94
CA VAL A 516 -19.14 5.12 25.83
C VAL A 516 -20.39 5.98 25.91
N ASP A 517 -20.19 7.29 25.93
CA ASP A 517 -21.25 8.26 25.79
C ASP A 517 -21.29 8.77 24.35
N LEU A 518 -22.44 8.59 23.69
CA LEU A 518 -22.68 8.99 22.30
C LEU A 518 -22.84 10.51 22.17
N ARG A 519 -23.05 11.24 23.26
CA ARG A 519 -23.23 12.71 23.24
C ARG A 519 -21.94 13.49 23.45
N THR A 520 -20.89 12.85 23.97
CA THR A 520 -19.56 13.43 24.22
C THR A 520 -18.50 12.95 23.24
N THR A 521 -18.85 12.09 22.27
CA THR A 521 -18.07 11.96 21.05
C THR A 521 -18.19 13.27 20.30
N GLU A 522 -17.24 14.19 20.52
CA GLU A 522 -17.16 15.41 19.71
C GLU A 522 -17.20 15.01 18.24
N PRO A 523 -18.06 15.62 17.41
CA PRO A 523 -17.99 15.43 15.98
C PRO A 523 -16.54 15.72 15.58
N VAL A 524 -15.93 14.82 14.80
CA VAL A 524 -14.68 15.13 14.12
C VAL A 524 -15.01 16.29 13.19
N ALA A 525 -14.85 17.52 13.69
CA ALA A 525 -15.12 18.71 12.92
C ALA A 525 -14.24 18.65 11.67
N PRO A 526 -14.78 18.96 10.49
CA PRO A 526 -13.94 19.23 9.34
C PRO A 526 -12.89 20.27 9.76
N LEU A 527 -11.65 20.08 9.33
CA LEU A 527 -10.66 21.15 9.38
C LEU A 527 -11.31 22.42 8.82
N PRO A 528 -11.15 23.59 9.46
CA PRO A 528 -11.74 24.82 8.95
C PRO A 528 -11.29 25.03 7.50
N PRO A 529 -12.19 25.53 6.62
CA PRO A 529 -11.92 25.64 5.19
C PRO A 529 -10.64 26.45 4.96
N ARG A 530 -9.69 25.85 4.24
CA ARG A 530 -8.61 26.61 3.60
C ARG A 530 -9.20 27.33 2.41
N GLY A 531 -9.06 28.65 2.37
CA GLY A 531 -9.45 29.45 1.20
C GLY A 531 -10.50 30.53 1.41
N ARG A 532 -10.95 30.84 2.65
CA ARG A 532 -11.63 32.12 2.88
C ARG A 532 -10.59 33.22 3.14
N PRO A 533 -10.56 34.31 2.35
CA PRO A 533 -9.94 35.53 2.82
C PRO A 533 -10.71 35.99 4.06
N ALA A 534 -10.04 36.04 5.21
CA ALA A 534 -10.51 36.87 6.31
C ALA A 534 -10.50 38.34 5.84
N PRO A 535 -11.36 39.21 6.39
CA PRO A 535 -11.44 40.60 5.95
C PRO A 535 -10.07 41.28 6.05
N ALA A 536 -9.78 42.14 5.07
CA ALA A 536 -8.52 42.82 4.86
C ALA A 536 -7.92 43.43 6.15
N GLY A 537 -6.78 42.88 6.56
CA GLY A 537 -5.88 43.42 7.58
C GLY A 537 -4.60 42.59 7.54
N SER A 538 -3.43 43.23 7.63
CA SER A 538 -2.18 42.47 7.59
C SER A 538 -2.10 41.52 8.79
N ASP A 539 -1.40 40.39 8.65
CA ASP A 539 -1.15 39.48 9.77
C ASP A 539 -0.50 40.18 10.98
N ARG A 540 0.19 41.29 10.72
CA ARG A 540 0.75 42.19 11.72
C ARG A 540 -0.32 42.96 12.49
N ASP A 541 -1.29 43.57 11.80
CA ASP A 541 -2.40 44.30 12.44
C ASP A 541 -3.21 43.38 13.36
N ARG A 542 -3.45 42.14 12.91
CA ARG A 542 -4.14 41.10 13.68
C ARG A 542 -3.33 40.70 14.93
N ALA A 543 -2.00 40.58 14.80
CA ALA A 543 -1.13 40.28 15.92
C ALA A 543 -1.10 41.44 16.94
N GLU A 544 -1.00 42.69 16.48
CA GLU A 544 -0.97 43.87 17.34
C GLU A 544 -2.30 44.08 18.09
N GLU A 545 -3.43 43.86 17.42
CA GLU A 545 -4.74 43.99 18.04
C GLU A 545 -5.03 42.88 19.06
N ALA A 546 -4.66 41.63 18.77
CA ALA A 546 -4.76 40.53 19.73
C ALA A 546 -3.87 40.77 20.96
N ILE A 547 -2.67 41.33 20.78
CA ILE A 547 -1.80 41.72 21.91
C ILE A 547 -2.42 42.85 22.73
N ARG A 548 -3.09 43.81 22.09
CA ARG A 548 -3.79 44.90 22.76
C ARG A 548 -4.95 44.38 23.61
N ARG A 549 -5.78 43.48 23.07
CA ARG A 549 -6.89 42.83 23.80
C ARG A 549 -6.40 41.94 24.94
N ALA A 550 -5.31 41.21 24.72
CA ALA A 550 -4.65 40.39 25.73
C ALA A 550 -3.81 41.20 26.74
N LYS A 551 -3.89 42.54 26.73
CA LYS A 551 -3.15 43.44 27.64
C LYS A 551 -1.64 43.15 27.71
N GLY A 552 -1.03 42.83 26.56
CA GLY A 552 0.40 42.52 26.46
C GLY A 552 0.76 41.05 26.70
N ASN A 553 -0.20 40.18 27.06
CA ASN A 553 0.04 38.75 27.24
C ASN A 553 0.12 38.02 25.89
N LYS A 554 1.34 37.84 25.40
CA LYS A 554 1.63 37.24 24.08
C LYS A 554 1.21 35.77 23.94
N SER A 555 1.15 35.02 25.04
CA SER A 555 0.69 33.62 25.00
C SER A 555 -0.83 33.56 24.84
N GLN A 556 -1.55 34.46 25.52
CA GLN A 556 -2.99 34.57 25.40
C GLN A 556 -3.41 35.14 24.03
N ALA A 557 -2.67 36.11 23.50
CA ALA A 557 -2.88 36.62 22.14
C ALA A 557 -2.66 35.55 21.06
N ALA A 558 -1.65 34.69 21.23
CA ALA A 558 -1.40 33.57 20.31
C ALA A 558 -2.52 32.53 20.35
N ALA A 559 -3.02 32.22 21.56
CA ALA A 559 -4.16 31.31 21.76
C ALA A 559 -5.47 31.88 21.17
N GLU A 560 -5.74 33.18 21.34
CA GLU A 560 -6.90 33.86 20.75
C GLU A 560 -6.87 33.82 19.21
N LEU A 561 -5.67 33.93 18.63
CA LEU A 561 -5.46 33.88 17.18
C LEU A 561 -5.33 32.45 16.62
N GLY A 562 -5.36 31.42 17.46
CA GLY A 562 -5.19 30.03 17.03
C GLY A 562 -3.81 29.70 16.44
N VAL A 563 -2.78 30.48 16.79
CA VAL A 563 -1.41 30.31 16.26
C VAL A 563 -0.40 30.05 17.37
N SER A 564 0.76 29.47 17.01
CA SER A 564 1.85 29.32 17.97
C SER A 564 2.44 30.67 18.36
N ARG A 565 3.00 30.78 19.57
CA ARG A 565 3.73 31.99 20.00
C ARG A 565 4.87 32.35 19.04
N LYS A 566 5.51 31.34 18.41
CA LYS A 566 6.55 31.52 17.39
C LYS A 566 5.99 32.18 16.12
N THR A 567 4.81 31.78 15.69
CA THR A 567 4.09 32.36 14.54
C THR A 567 3.66 33.81 14.81
N LEU A 568 3.16 34.09 16.02
CA LEU A 568 2.82 35.46 16.45
C LEU A 568 4.05 36.40 16.36
N TYR A 569 5.23 35.93 16.80
CA TYR A 569 6.47 36.71 16.66
C TYR A 569 6.92 36.89 15.21
N ALA A 570 6.66 35.92 14.33
CA ALA A 570 6.97 36.04 12.91
C ALA A 570 6.06 37.08 12.23
N TRP A 571 4.79 37.17 12.63
CA TRP A 571 3.85 38.18 12.13
C TRP A 571 4.22 39.59 12.56
N LEU A 572 4.74 39.78 13.78
CA LEU A 572 5.23 41.08 14.27
C LEU A 572 6.54 41.55 13.62
N ARG A 573 7.29 40.65 12.96
CA ARG A 573 8.60 40.94 12.35
C ARG A 573 8.55 41.18 10.84
N ARG A 574 7.41 40.92 10.20
CA ARG A 574 7.21 41.23 8.78
C ARG A 574 6.87 42.71 8.66
N GLU A 575 7.66 43.45 7.87
CA GLU A 575 7.40 44.86 7.58
C GLU A 575 6.12 45.04 6.75
#